data_AF-A0A1F9N932-F1
#
_entry.id   AF-A0A1F9N932-F1
#
_cell.length_a   1.000
_cell.length_b   1.000
_cell.length_c   1.000
_cell.angle_alpha   90.00
_cell.angle_beta   90.00
_cell.angle_gamma   90.00
#
_symmetry.space_group_name_H-M   'P 1'
#
loop_
_entity.id
_entity.type
_entity.pdbx_description
1 polymer ?
#
loop_
_entity_poly.entity_id
_entity_poly.type
_entity_poly.pdbx_seq_one_letter_code
_entity_poly.pdbx_strand_id
1 'polypeptide(L)'
;MMKGRPPLLALLCAMPCTAHAQAIDAAEARVILFGAMPDPQADTECNDSTPADQVTCLLRKRYAKDPKAAVLAVELWQKTGSLAGLLHERDFDGGYRGALHLVPHLPVGVDRKHLQFVTSALTALDDFFTGLEKEAGKAPRYRWRDLDLRFFRSVGRRTPAAYAGDWQVAYNVRGTLNHSTTVVRNLLFHEIFHLNDQAAGDWSSRALGDIHHSIIERCGREAKCLEPYVQGWLKVRGKTYYAFMPGNGVEEYAADLAQNYLREQLTILTGQTVKHPFKCGPPENAKAWKLIVDEFFAGIDRIPACANN
;
A
#
# COMPACT_ATOMS: atom_id res chain seq x y z
N MET A 1 17.02 -53.41 31.76
CA MET A 1 16.07 -52.47 32.40
C MET A 1 15.88 -51.27 31.48
N MET A 2 14.67 -51.18 30.93
CA MET A 2 14.21 -50.10 30.05
C MET A 2 14.13 -48.77 30.79
N LYS A 3 14.35 -47.66 30.07
CA LYS A 3 13.58 -46.41 30.22
C LYS A 3 13.73 -45.60 28.92
N GLY A 4 12.77 -45.80 28.02
CA GLY A 4 12.61 -44.99 26.83
C GLY A 4 12.14 -43.58 27.19
N ARG A 5 12.72 -42.58 26.54
CA ARG A 5 12.15 -41.23 26.49
C ARG A 5 11.17 -41.16 25.31
N PRO A 6 9.95 -40.64 25.47
CA PRO A 6 9.03 -40.47 24.36
C PRO A 6 9.53 -39.35 23.44
N PRO A 7 9.23 -39.41 22.13
CA PRO A 7 9.49 -38.29 21.24
C PRO A 7 8.54 -37.14 21.59
N LEU A 8 9.11 -35.94 21.74
CA LEU A 8 8.33 -34.71 21.84
C LEU A 8 7.61 -34.51 20.51
N LEU A 9 6.31 -34.81 20.48
CA LEU A 9 5.42 -34.45 19.39
C LEU A 9 5.36 -32.92 19.37
N ALA A 10 6.09 -32.29 18.45
CA ALA A 10 5.94 -30.87 18.18
C ALA A 10 4.56 -30.65 17.56
N LEU A 11 3.59 -30.30 18.40
CA LEU A 11 2.32 -29.74 17.97
C LEU A 11 2.65 -28.40 17.30
N LEU A 12 2.85 -28.42 15.98
CA LEU A 12 2.68 -27.23 15.15
C LEU A 12 1.20 -26.87 15.25
N CYS A 13 0.85 -26.06 16.24
CA CYS A 13 -0.36 -25.25 16.16
C CYS A 13 -0.21 -24.41 14.89
N ALA A 14 -0.87 -24.83 13.82
CA ALA A 14 -1.26 -23.94 12.75
C ALA A 14 -2.08 -22.83 13.41
N MET A 15 -1.42 -21.72 13.75
CA MET A 15 -2.13 -20.52 14.13
C MET A 15 -3.02 -20.15 12.94
N PRO A 16 -4.32 -19.89 13.15
CA PRO A 16 -5.16 -19.38 12.08
C PRO A 16 -4.50 -18.12 11.53
N CYS A 17 -4.10 -18.18 10.25
CA CYS A 17 -3.56 -17.05 9.51
C CYS A 17 -4.70 -16.08 9.14
N THR A 18 -5.35 -15.54 10.16
CA THR A 18 -6.37 -14.50 10.09
C THR A 18 -6.10 -13.47 11.17
N ALA A 19 -4.86 -13.00 11.30
CA ALA A 19 -4.62 -11.77 12.02
C ALA A 19 -5.10 -10.63 11.10
N HIS A 20 -6.38 -10.29 11.20
CA HIS A 20 -6.79 -8.92 10.88
C HIS A 20 -5.94 -8.05 11.81
N ALA A 21 -5.06 -7.24 11.24
CA ALA A 21 -4.33 -6.27 12.02
C ALA A 21 -5.32 -5.43 12.82
N GLN A 22 -5.01 -5.22 14.09
CA GLN A 22 -5.90 -4.57 15.04
C GLN A 22 -6.22 -3.15 14.56
N ALA A 23 -7.46 -2.70 14.80
CA ALA A 23 -7.83 -1.32 14.59
C ALA A 23 -6.92 -0.41 15.43
N ILE A 24 -6.49 0.72 14.85
CA ILE A 24 -5.60 1.65 15.55
C ILE A 24 -6.32 2.23 16.76
N ASP A 25 -5.78 2.00 17.96
CA ASP A 25 -6.35 2.53 19.20
C ASP A 25 -5.82 3.93 19.54
N ALA A 26 -6.32 4.52 20.63
CA ALA A 26 -5.91 5.86 21.04
C ALA A 26 -4.44 5.94 21.50
N ALA A 27 -3.86 4.86 22.03
CA ALA A 27 -2.46 4.84 22.44
C ALA A 27 -1.54 4.78 21.22
N GLU A 28 -1.85 3.92 20.26
CA GLU A 28 -1.15 3.85 18.98
C GLU A 28 -1.30 5.16 18.20
N ALA A 29 -2.49 5.77 18.20
CA ALA A 29 -2.71 7.08 17.59
C ALA A 29 -1.80 8.17 18.15
N ARG A 30 -1.50 8.16 19.46
CA ARG A 30 -0.53 9.10 20.06
C ARG A 30 0.86 8.90 19.51
N VAL A 31 1.31 7.65 19.38
CA VAL A 31 2.62 7.33 18.81
C VAL A 31 2.67 7.75 17.34
N ILE A 32 1.61 7.49 16.58
CA ILE A 32 1.52 7.84 15.16
C ILE A 32 1.57 9.36 14.95
N LEU A 33 0.76 10.08 15.70
CA LEU A 33 0.58 11.52 15.52
C LEU A 33 1.68 12.32 16.20
N PHE A 34 2.18 11.92 17.36
CA PHE A 34 3.06 12.71 18.23
C PHE A 34 4.44 12.11 18.49
N GLY A 35 4.70 10.84 18.15
CA GLY A 35 6.01 10.22 18.40
C GLY A 35 7.19 10.98 17.78
N ALA A 36 7.07 11.41 16.53
CA ALA A 36 8.14 12.13 15.83
C ALA A 36 8.30 13.60 16.26
N MET A 37 7.23 14.21 16.76
CA MET A 37 7.20 15.62 17.19
C MET A 37 6.26 15.76 18.39
N PRO A 38 6.74 15.51 19.63
CA PRO A 38 5.88 15.49 20.81
C PRO A 38 5.16 16.82 21.08
N ASP A 39 3.97 16.73 21.66
CA ASP A 39 3.22 17.87 22.18
C ASP A 39 2.66 17.50 23.57
N PRO A 40 3.28 17.98 24.66
CA PRO A 40 2.86 17.63 26.01
C PRO A 40 1.40 17.99 26.33
N GLN A 41 0.80 18.95 25.62
CA GLN A 41 -0.60 19.34 25.84
C GLN A 41 -1.59 18.33 25.24
N ALA A 42 -1.20 17.63 24.17
CA ALA A 42 -2.04 16.57 23.59
C ALA A 42 -2.23 15.40 24.56
N ASP A 43 -1.25 15.16 25.44
CA ASP A 43 -1.30 14.09 26.44
C ASP A 43 -2.21 14.39 27.62
N THR A 44 -2.47 15.66 27.92
CA THR A 44 -3.37 16.03 29.02
C THR A 44 -4.79 16.34 28.55
N GLU A 45 -4.97 16.90 27.35
CA GLU A 45 -6.24 17.48 26.92
C GLU A 45 -7.17 16.51 26.16
N CYS A 46 -6.67 15.34 25.74
CA CYS A 46 -7.45 14.37 24.95
C CYS A 46 -7.75 13.07 25.70
N ASN A 47 -7.84 13.08 27.04
CA ASN A 47 -8.00 11.86 27.86
C ASN A 47 -9.44 11.55 28.31
N ASP A 48 -10.33 12.53 28.33
CA ASP A 48 -11.64 12.42 28.98
C ASP A 48 -12.77 12.04 28.01
N SER A 49 -12.50 11.18 27.02
CA SER A 49 -13.48 10.82 25.98
C SER A 49 -13.39 9.35 25.58
N THR A 50 -14.36 8.87 24.79
CA THR A 50 -14.32 7.50 24.23
C THR A 50 -13.07 7.33 23.35
N PRO A 51 -12.53 6.11 23.14
CA PRO A 51 -11.32 5.93 22.33
C PRO A 51 -11.39 6.60 20.94
N ALA A 52 -12.52 6.53 20.25
CA ALA A 52 -12.72 7.19 18.96
C ALA A 52 -12.72 8.73 19.05
N ASP A 53 -13.30 9.29 20.11
CA ASP A 53 -13.29 10.73 20.38
C ASP A 53 -11.88 11.20 20.77
N GLN A 54 -11.11 10.39 21.50
CA GLN A 54 -9.72 10.68 21.82
C GLN A 54 -8.87 10.80 20.54
N VAL A 55 -8.99 9.86 19.61
CA VAL A 55 -8.29 9.92 18.31
C VAL A 55 -8.69 11.18 17.54
N THR A 56 -9.99 11.52 17.52
CA THR A 56 -10.48 12.75 16.88
C THR A 56 -9.90 14.01 17.53
N CYS A 57 -9.81 14.04 18.86
CA CYS A 57 -9.15 15.13 19.61
C CYS A 57 -7.67 15.26 19.24
N LEU A 58 -6.95 14.14 19.22
CA LEU A 58 -5.52 14.08 18.88
C LEU A 58 -5.26 14.60 17.45
N LEU A 59 -6.08 14.20 16.48
CA LEU A 59 -6.00 14.71 15.11
C LEU A 59 -6.22 16.22 15.04
N ARG A 60 -7.26 16.73 15.71
CA ARG A 60 -7.53 18.17 15.77
C ARG A 60 -6.39 18.95 16.41
N LYS A 61 -5.75 18.40 17.45
CA LYS A 61 -4.57 19.00 18.09
C LYS A 61 -3.37 19.02 17.15
N ARG A 62 -3.01 17.87 16.55
CA ARG A 62 -1.90 17.77 15.59
C ARG A 62 -2.02 18.80 14.46
N TYR A 63 -3.22 18.99 13.95
CA TYR A 63 -3.51 19.89 12.83
C TYR A 63 -4.06 21.26 13.25
N ALA A 64 -3.97 21.66 14.52
CA ALA A 64 -4.60 22.87 15.05
C ALA A 64 -4.21 24.17 14.32
N LYS A 65 -2.99 24.21 13.74
CA LYS A 65 -2.49 25.36 12.97
C LYS A 65 -3.11 25.49 11.57
N ASP A 66 -3.84 24.47 11.10
CA ASP A 66 -4.54 24.48 9.82
C ASP A 66 -5.89 23.76 9.96
N PRO A 67 -6.97 24.48 10.31
CA PRO A 67 -8.29 23.89 10.53
C PRO A 67 -8.83 23.09 9.33
N LYS A 68 -8.44 23.47 8.10
CA LYS A 68 -8.83 22.72 6.90
C LYS A 68 -8.12 21.37 6.82
N ALA A 69 -6.84 21.32 7.21
CA ALA A 69 -6.12 20.06 7.32
C ALA A 69 -6.67 19.19 8.46
N ALA A 70 -7.06 19.77 9.59
CA ALA A 70 -7.68 19.04 10.69
C ALA A 70 -8.98 18.33 10.27
N VAL A 71 -9.84 19.01 9.50
CA VAL A 71 -11.06 18.40 8.94
C VAL A 71 -10.71 17.19 8.06
N LEU A 72 -9.76 17.34 7.14
CA LEU A 72 -9.36 16.25 6.23
C LEU A 72 -8.75 15.05 6.98
N ALA A 73 -7.97 15.30 8.03
CA ALA A 73 -7.36 14.25 8.83
C ALA A 73 -8.41 13.47 9.64
N VAL A 74 -9.40 14.17 10.20
CA VAL A 74 -10.55 13.55 10.89
C VAL A 74 -11.43 12.78 9.90
N GLU A 75 -11.70 13.33 8.72
CA GLU A 75 -12.47 12.66 7.67
C GLU A 75 -11.80 11.35 7.22
N LEU A 76 -10.48 11.38 7.00
CA LEU A 76 -9.71 10.19 6.65
C LEU A 76 -9.85 9.09 7.72
N TRP A 77 -9.67 9.45 9.00
CA TRP A 77 -9.84 8.54 10.12
C TRP A 77 -11.25 7.95 10.18
N GLN A 78 -12.28 8.80 10.14
CA GLN A 78 -13.67 8.36 10.27
C GLN A 78 -14.10 7.44 9.13
N LYS A 79 -13.61 7.70 7.91
CA LYS A 79 -13.99 6.92 6.71
C LYS A 79 -13.20 5.62 6.57
N THR A 80 -11.93 5.60 6.95
CA THR A 80 -11.02 4.49 6.61
C THR A 80 -10.30 3.87 7.80
N GLY A 81 -10.42 4.45 8.99
CA GLY A 81 -9.59 4.10 10.16
C GLY A 81 -8.12 4.50 10.02
N SER A 82 -7.70 5.13 8.92
CA SER A 82 -6.30 5.47 8.70
C SER A 82 -5.92 6.78 9.38
N LEU A 83 -4.69 6.86 9.90
CA LEU A 83 -4.17 8.07 10.56
C LEU A 83 -3.09 8.76 9.73
N ALA A 84 -3.21 10.08 9.62
CA ALA A 84 -2.21 10.93 8.98
C ALA A 84 -1.18 11.43 10.02
N GLY A 85 -0.21 10.58 10.33
CA GLY A 85 0.87 10.82 11.28
C GLY A 85 2.16 11.35 10.66
N LEU A 86 3.25 11.27 11.43
CA LEU A 86 4.57 11.76 11.04
C LEU A 86 5.60 10.64 11.13
N LEU A 87 6.46 10.58 10.11
CA LEU A 87 7.65 9.73 10.16
C LEU A 87 8.66 10.32 11.15
N HIS A 88 9.33 9.47 11.93
CA HIS A 88 10.50 9.88 12.70
C HIS A 88 11.63 10.35 11.77
N GLU A 89 12.42 11.31 12.24
CA GLU A 89 13.66 11.66 11.56
C GLU A 89 14.58 10.44 11.55
N ARG A 90 15.13 10.13 10.38
CA ARG A 90 16.01 8.98 10.20
C ARG A 90 16.82 9.11 8.92
N ASP A 91 17.96 8.43 8.93
CA ASP A 91 18.61 8.06 7.68
C ASP A 91 17.98 6.77 7.14
N PHE A 92 17.86 6.73 5.81
CA PHE A 92 17.21 5.67 5.06
C PHE A 92 18.14 5.22 3.94
N ASP A 93 18.35 3.91 3.83
CA ASP A 93 19.09 3.36 2.70
C ASP A 93 18.20 3.37 1.45
N GLY A 94 18.47 4.30 0.53
CA GLY A 94 17.77 4.41 -0.74
C GLY A 94 18.27 3.43 -1.81
N GLY A 95 19.08 2.42 -1.45
CA GLY A 95 19.70 1.47 -2.38
C GLY A 95 20.63 2.20 -3.35
N TYR A 96 20.37 2.09 -4.65
CA TYR A 96 21.16 2.79 -5.68
C TYR A 96 21.15 4.33 -5.54
N ARG A 97 20.25 4.89 -4.72
CA ARG A 97 20.16 6.33 -4.45
C ARG A 97 21.07 6.77 -3.30
N GLY A 98 21.73 5.83 -2.62
CA GLY A 98 22.54 6.05 -1.42
C GLY A 98 21.71 6.41 -0.20
N ALA A 99 22.40 6.81 0.87
CA ALA A 99 21.75 7.24 2.10
C ALA A 99 20.93 8.53 1.87
N LEU A 100 19.70 8.51 2.35
CA LEU A 100 18.74 9.61 2.29
C LEU A 100 18.38 10.04 3.70
N HIS A 101 18.49 11.33 3.98
CA HIS A 101 18.06 11.88 5.26
C HIS A 101 16.58 12.32 5.17
N LEU A 102 15.72 11.68 5.97
CA LEU A 102 14.28 11.88 5.99
C LEU A 102 13.88 12.58 7.29
N VAL A 103 13.01 13.59 7.20
CA VAL A 103 12.54 14.36 8.37
C VAL A 103 11.00 14.41 8.41
N PRO A 104 10.38 14.45 9.60
CA PRO A 104 8.93 14.64 9.74
C PRO A 104 8.49 15.90 8.99
N HIS A 105 7.36 15.82 8.29
CA HIS A 105 6.79 16.98 7.61
C HIS A 105 5.27 16.91 7.57
N LEU A 106 4.61 17.78 8.32
CA LEU A 106 3.16 17.81 8.40
C LEU A 106 2.55 18.42 7.13
N PRO A 107 1.55 17.80 6.48
CA PRO A 107 0.94 18.31 5.26
C PRO A 107 -0.09 19.42 5.57
N VAL A 108 0.40 20.63 5.88
CA VAL A 108 -0.40 21.82 6.20
C VAL A 108 -0.06 23.00 5.28
N GLY A 109 -0.87 24.06 5.31
CA GLY A 109 -0.63 25.28 4.54
C GLY A 109 -0.60 25.00 3.03
N VAL A 110 0.52 25.32 2.39
CA VAL A 110 0.72 25.06 0.94
C VAL A 110 0.81 23.57 0.61
N ASP A 111 1.22 22.75 1.56
CA ASP A 111 1.39 21.31 1.39
C ASP A 111 0.11 20.52 1.75
N ARG A 112 -0.95 21.20 2.24
CA ARG A 112 -2.25 20.58 2.58
C ARG A 112 -2.88 19.79 1.43
N LYS A 113 -2.60 20.17 0.19
CA LYS A 113 -3.04 19.43 -1.00
C LYS A 113 -2.62 17.95 -0.98
N HIS A 114 -1.52 17.60 -0.31
CA HIS A 114 -1.08 16.22 -0.19
C HIS A 114 -2.00 15.42 0.74
N LEU A 115 -2.43 16.01 1.85
CA LEU A 115 -3.45 15.39 2.69
C LEU A 115 -4.77 15.23 1.91
N GLN A 116 -5.16 16.22 1.11
CA GLN A 116 -6.33 16.10 0.22
C GLN A 116 -6.18 14.93 -0.76
N PHE A 117 -5.03 14.80 -1.44
CA PHE A 117 -4.79 13.69 -2.36
C PHE A 117 -4.87 12.33 -1.66
N VAL A 118 -4.29 12.21 -0.48
CA VAL A 118 -4.30 10.97 0.32
C VAL A 118 -5.71 10.65 0.80
N THR A 119 -6.43 11.60 1.40
CA THR A 119 -7.82 11.42 1.85
C THR A 119 -8.71 10.99 0.68
N SER A 120 -8.69 11.70 -0.44
CA SER A 120 -9.49 11.34 -1.61
C SER A 120 -9.10 9.99 -2.22
N ALA A 121 -7.81 9.65 -2.22
CA ALA A 121 -7.34 8.36 -2.72
C ALA A 121 -7.86 7.20 -1.86
N LEU A 122 -7.69 7.27 -0.53
CA LEU A 122 -8.08 6.20 0.37
C LEU A 122 -9.59 6.07 0.52
N THR A 123 -10.34 7.18 0.47
CA THR A 123 -11.80 7.13 0.37
C THR A 123 -12.26 6.40 -0.91
N ALA A 124 -11.62 6.67 -2.05
CA ALA A 124 -11.95 5.97 -3.29
C ALA A 124 -11.59 4.48 -3.26
N LEU A 125 -10.49 4.10 -2.58
CA LEU A 125 -10.17 2.69 -2.34
C LEU A 125 -11.19 2.05 -1.39
N ASP A 126 -11.64 2.78 -0.37
CA ASP A 126 -12.66 2.30 0.55
C ASP A 126 -13.97 1.96 -0.15
N ASP A 127 -14.44 2.85 -1.02
CA ASP A 127 -15.66 2.63 -1.79
C ASP A 127 -15.47 1.46 -2.78
N PHE A 128 -14.29 1.35 -3.41
CA PHE A 128 -13.96 0.24 -4.31
C PHE A 128 -14.01 -1.12 -3.60
N PHE A 129 -13.32 -1.26 -2.46
CA PHE A 129 -13.25 -2.52 -1.73
C PHE A 129 -14.55 -2.86 -1.01
N THR A 130 -15.30 -1.86 -0.51
CA THR A 130 -16.65 -2.08 0.02
C THR A 130 -17.58 -2.61 -1.06
N GLY A 131 -17.49 -2.08 -2.30
CA GLY A 131 -18.24 -2.60 -3.44
C GLY A 131 -17.80 -4.03 -3.82
N LEU A 132 -16.49 -4.31 -3.80
CA LEU A 132 -15.93 -5.63 -4.06
C LEU A 132 -16.40 -6.68 -3.05
N GLU A 133 -16.36 -6.35 -1.75
CA GLU A 133 -16.83 -7.22 -0.67
C GLU A 133 -18.31 -7.55 -0.82
N LYS A 134 -19.12 -6.53 -1.11
CA LYS A 134 -20.56 -6.70 -1.35
C LYS A 134 -20.84 -7.62 -2.53
N GLU A 135 -20.10 -7.47 -3.63
CA GLU A 135 -20.24 -8.30 -4.83
C GLU A 135 -19.81 -9.75 -4.58
N ALA A 136 -18.69 -9.95 -3.87
CA ALA A 136 -18.15 -11.26 -3.57
C ALA A 136 -18.92 -12.01 -2.47
N GLY A 137 -19.68 -11.30 -1.63
CA GLY A 137 -20.31 -11.86 -0.43
C GLY A 137 -19.31 -12.28 0.66
N LYS A 138 -18.06 -11.83 0.56
CA LYS A 138 -16.97 -12.10 1.50
C LYS A 138 -15.93 -10.99 1.44
N ALA A 139 -15.24 -10.76 2.56
CA ALA A 139 -14.15 -9.79 2.61
C ALA A 139 -12.97 -10.23 1.72
N PRO A 140 -12.38 -9.32 0.92
CA PRO A 140 -11.11 -9.58 0.25
C PRO A 140 -9.97 -9.70 1.28
N ARG A 141 -8.93 -10.45 0.94
CA ARG A 141 -7.74 -10.55 1.80
C ARG A 141 -6.93 -9.26 1.81
N TYR A 142 -6.97 -8.49 0.73
CA TYR A 142 -6.31 -7.19 0.68
C TYR A 142 -6.89 -6.28 1.76
N ARG A 143 -6.05 -5.83 2.69
CA ARG A 143 -6.35 -4.81 3.71
C ARG A 143 -6.10 -3.41 3.14
N TRP A 144 -7.10 -2.54 3.25
CA TRP A 144 -7.04 -1.14 2.81
C TRP A 144 -7.42 -0.11 3.90
N ARG A 145 -7.78 -0.58 5.10
CA ARG A 145 -8.19 0.23 6.25
C ARG A 145 -7.18 0.18 7.39
N ASP A 146 -7.35 1.10 8.32
CA ASP A 146 -6.57 1.19 9.56
C ASP A 146 -5.07 1.37 9.28
N LEU A 147 -4.72 2.21 8.30
CA LEU A 147 -3.34 2.40 7.86
C LEU A 147 -2.61 3.46 8.70
N ASP A 148 -1.39 3.14 9.13
CA ASP A 148 -0.46 4.10 9.71
C ASP A 148 0.25 4.87 8.58
N LEU A 149 -0.22 6.09 8.27
CA LEU A 149 0.41 6.93 7.26
C LEU A 149 1.42 7.88 7.91
N ARG A 150 2.67 7.83 7.43
CA ARG A 150 3.80 8.59 8.00
C ARG A 150 4.26 9.66 7.03
N PHE A 151 3.83 10.90 7.23
CA PHE A 151 4.23 12.01 6.35
C PHE A 151 5.66 12.50 6.66
N PHE A 152 6.45 12.69 5.61
CA PHE A 152 7.84 13.12 5.70
C PHE A 152 8.28 13.96 4.49
N ARG A 153 9.47 14.54 4.56
CA ARG A 153 10.19 15.01 3.36
C ARG A 153 11.64 14.54 3.40
N SER A 154 12.22 14.36 2.21
CA SER A 154 13.66 14.12 2.09
C SER A 154 14.43 15.44 2.10
N VAL A 155 15.58 15.49 2.78
CA VAL A 155 16.46 16.66 2.78
C VAL A 155 17.34 16.65 1.54
N GLY A 156 17.37 17.76 0.79
CA GLY A 156 18.18 17.90 -0.43
C GLY A 156 17.80 16.98 -1.60
N ARG A 157 16.69 16.24 -1.48
CA ARG A 157 16.20 15.24 -2.44
C ARG A 157 14.67 15.27 -2.51
N ARG A 158 14.09 14.54 -3.47
CA ARG A 158 12.62 14.39 -3.65
C ARG A 158 12.18 12.93 -3.75
N THR A 159 12.99 12.02 -3.20
CA THR A 159 12.78 10.57 -3.25
C THR A 159 13.09 9.93 -1.91
N PRO A 160 12.52 8.74 -1.61
CA PRO A 160 11.46 8.07 -2.38
C PRO A 160 10.14 8.88 -2.35
N ALA A 161 9.19 8.58 -3.25
CA ALA A 161 7.90 9.27 -3.27
C ALA A 161 6.96 8.75 -2.16
N ALA A 162 7.04 7.46 -1.90
CA ALA A 162 6.54 6.77 -0.73
C ALA A 162 7.36 5.48 -0.55
N TYR A 163 7.18 4.80 0.58
CA TYR A 163 7.62 3.41 0.79
C TYR A 163 6.74 2.78 1.88
N ALA A 164 6.73 1.45 1.97
CA ALA A 164 5.98 0.73 2.99
C ALA A 164 6.86 -0.23 3.80
N GLY A 165 6.47 -0.49 5.04
CA GLY A 165 7.07 -1.49 5.93
C GLY A 165 6.42 -1.45 7.30
N ASP A 166 6.44 -2.56 8.05
CA ASP A 166 5.89 -2.66 9.41
C ASP A 166 4.43 -2.18 9.54
N TRP A 167 3.60 -2.46 8.53
CA TRP A 167 2.23 -1.94 8.39
C TRP A 167 2.09 -0.41 8.33
N GLN A 168 3.18 0.30 8.03
CA GLN A 168 3.22 1.73 7.82
C GLN A 168 3.40 2.06 6.34
N VAL A 169 2.77 3.14 5.88
CA VAL A 169 3.04 3.74 4.57
C VAL A 169 3.63 5.13 4.78
N ALA A 170 4.92 5.27 4.49
CA ALA A 170 5.59 6.55 4.56
C ALA A 170 5.39 7.34 3.27
N TYR A 171 4.87 8.57 3.37
CA TYR A 171 4.52 9.41 2.23
C TYR A 171 5.36 10.68 2.18
N ASN A 172 6.06 10.91 1.06
CA ASN A 172 6.90 12.10 0.88
C ASN A 172 6.07 13.28 0.38
N VAL A 173 5.87 14.30 1.23
CA VAL A 173 5.09 15.50 0.88
C VAL A 173 5.77 16.33 -0.21
N ARG A 174 7.06 16.10 -0.48
CA ARG A 174 7.82 16.73 -1.57
C ARG A 174 8.28 15.73 -2.64
N GLY A 175 7.69 14.53 -2.66
CA GLY A 175 7.97 13.48 -3.63
C GLY A 175 7.63 13.92 -5.06
N THR A 176 8.50 13.61 -6.03
CA THR A 176 8.31 14.05 -7.44
C THR A 176 7.06 13.49 -8.10
N LEU A 177 6.56 12.34 -7.65
CA LEU A 177 5.40 11.70 -8.25
C LEU A 177 4.08 12.26 -7.69
N ASN A 178 4.10 12.93 -6.55
CA ASN A 178 2.91 13.25 -5.77
C ASN A 178 2.23 14.54 -6.24
N HIS A 179 1.65 14.53 -7.44
CA HIS A 179 1.11 15.74 -8.09
C HIS A 179 -0.40 15.72 -8.39
N SER A 180 -1.08 14.58 -8.22
CA SER A 180 -2.53 14.47 -8.39
C SER A 180 -3.12 13.33 -7.57
N THR A 181 -4.42 13.38 -7.28
CA THR A 181 -5.14 12.31 -6.58
C THR A 181 -5.02 10.96 -7.29
N THR A 182 -5.15 10.91 -8.62
CA THR A 182 -5.03 9.65 -9.38
C THR A 182 -3.65 9.02 -9.21
N VAL A 183 -2.59 9.82 -9.29
CA VAL A 183 -1.22 9.31 -9.13
C VAL A 183 -0.97 8.86 -7.69
N VAL A 184 -1.44 9.63 -6.71
CA VAL A 184 -1.34 9.25 -5.29
C VAL A 184 -2.13 7.98 -4.97
N ARG A 185 -3.33 7.80 -5.54
CA ARG A 185 -4.11 6.56 -5.38
C ARG A 185 -3.35 5.34 -5.88
N ASN A 186 -2.78 5.43 -7.08
CA ASN A 186 -2.00 4.31 -7.63
C ASN A 186 -0.76 4.05 -6.76
N LEU A 187 -0.02 5.10 -6.39
CA LEU A 187 1.13 4.97 -5.51
C LEU A 187 0.76 4.27 -4.19
N LEU A 188 -0.24 4.78 -3.48
CA LEU A 188 -0.67 4.18 -2.21
C LEU A 188 -1.15 2.74 -2.39
N PHE A 189 -1.87 2.41 -3.46
CA PHE A 189 -2.30 1.04 -3.72
C PHE A 189 -1.12 0.07 -3.90
N HIS A 190 -0.03 0.53 -4.51
CA HIS A 190 1.20 -0.24 -4.64
C HIS A 190 1.92 -0.39 -3.30
N GLU A 191 2.12 0.70 -2.55
CA GLU A 191 2.76 0.63 -1.23
C GLU A 191 1.96 -0.22 -0.24
N ILE A 192 0.63 -0.11 -0.24
CA ILE A 192 -0.25 -0.93 0.59
C ILE A 192 -0.22 -2.40 0.14
N PHE A 193 -0.02 -2.67 -1.16
CA PHE A 193 0.13 -4.05 -1.63
C PHE A 193 1.37 -4.71 -1.01
N HIS A 194 2.51 -4.02 -0.91
CA HIS A 194 3.71 -4.58 -0.27
C HIS A 194 3.44 -5.04 1.17
N LEU A 195 2.64 -4.30 1.93
CA LEU A 195 2.24 -4.69 3.28
C LEU A 195 1.33 -5.94 3.29
N ASN A 196 0.42 -6.03 2.32
CA ASN A 196 -0.45 -7.19 2.15
C ASN A 196 0.31 -8.45 1.71
N ASP A 197 1.29 -8.28 0.84
CA ASP A 197 2.15 -9.36 0.35
C ASP A 197 2.97 -9.95 1.50
N GLN A 198 3.60 -9.08 2.30
CA GLN A 198 4.33 -9.47 3.50
C GLN A 198 3.42 -10.17 4.52
N ALA A 199 2.24 -9.60 4.79
CA ALA A 199 1.25 -10.20 5.69
C ALA A 199 0.71 -11.56 5.17
N ALA A 200 0.83 -11.82 3.86
CA ALA A 200 0.53 -13.10 3.24
C ALA A 200 1.73 -14.05 3.17
N GLY A 201 2.79 -13.78 3.95
CA GLY A 201 4.01 -14.59 4.02
C GLY A 201 4.81 -14.49 2.73
N ASP A 202 5.10 -13.26 2.31
CA ASP A 202 5.80 -12.90 1.07
C ASP A 202 5.22 -13.66 -0.12
N TRP A 203 3.89 -13.57 -0.28
CA TRP A 203 3.12 -14.38 -1.23
C TRP A 203 3.65 -14.31 -2.66
N SER A 204 4.05 -13.12 -3.11
CA SER A 204 4.56 -12.87 -4.45
C SER A 204 5.74 -13.78 -4.80
N SER A 205 6.66 -13.98 -3.84
CA SER A 205 7.82 -14.85 -4.01
C SER A 205 7.43 -16.28 -4.33
N ARG A 206 6.38 -16.80 -3.68
CA ARG A 206 5.95 -18.19 -3.82
C ARG A 206 4.99 -18.39 -4.99
N ALA A 207 4.11 -17.41 -5.23
CA ALA A 207 3.03 -17.52 -6.20
C ALA A 207 3.44 -17.04 -7.60
N LEU A 208 4.29 -16.01 -7.67
CA LEU A 208 4.66 -15.35 -8.92
C LEU A 208 6.16 -15.52 -9.26
N GLY A 209 6.97 -16.08 -8.36
CA GLY A 209 8.42 -16.23 -8.53
C GLY A 209 8.81 -16.90 -9.85
N ASP A 210 8.26 -18.09 -10.13
CA ASP A 210 8.56 -18.82 -11.38
C ASP A 210 8.11 -18.05 -12.63
N ILE A 211 6.96 -17.35 -12.55
CA ILE A 211 6.44 -16.54 -13.65
C ILE A 211 7.41 -15.38 -13.93
N HIS A 212 7.75 -14.61 -12.89
CA HIS A 212 8.65 -13.47 -12.98
C HIS A 212 10.05 -13.88 -13.48
N HIS A 213 10.57 -15.00 -12.96
CA HIS A 213 11.84 -15.56 -13.40
C HIS A 213 11.81 -15.92 -14.89
N SER A 214 10.77 -16.63 -15.35
CA SER A 214 10.65 -17.01 -16.76
C SER A 214 10.57 -15.80 -17.71
N ILE A 215 9.97 -14.69 -17.26
CA ILE A 215 9.93 -13.43 -18.00
C ILE A 215 11.32 -12.81 -18.09
N ILE A 216 12.07 -12.79 -16.97
CA ILE A 216 13.45 -12.29 -16.95
C ILE A 216 14.37 -13.16 -17.82
N GLU A 217 14.28 -14.48 -17.74
CA GLU A 217 15.07 -15.38 -18.59
C GLU A 217 14.82 -15.13 -20.08
N ARG A 218 13.56 -14.87 -20.45
CA ARG A 218 13.17 -14.58 -21.83
C ARG A 218 13.61 -13.20 -22.31
N CYS A 219 13.32 -12.17 -21.51
CA CYS A 219 13.41 -10.77 -21.95
C CYS A 219 14.66 -10.03 -21.46
N GLY A 220 15.36 -10.58 -20.46
CA GLY A 220 16.40 -9.88 -19.73
C GLY A 220 15.90 -8.50 -19.26
N ARG A 221 16.51 -7.45 -19.81
CA ARG A 221 16.19 -6.05 -19.50
C ARG A 221 15.54 -5.30 -20.68
N GLU A 222 15.24 -5.99 -21.78
CA GLU A 222 14.76 -5.34 -22.99
C GLU A 222 13.33 -4.82 -22.80
N ALA A 223 13.16 -3.49 -22.75
CA ALA A 223 11.85 -2.89 -22.52
C ALA A 223 10.78 -3.34 -23.51
N LYS A 224 11.10 -3.54 -24.80
CA LYS A 224 10.10 -3.99 -25.77
C LYS A 224 9.60 -5.40 -25.50
N CYS A 225 10.50 -6.30 -25.08
CA CYS A 225 10.11 -7.66 -24.67
C CYS A 225 9.32 -7.65 -23.36
N LEU A 226 9.67 -6.75 -22.43
CA LEU A 226 8.99 -6.64 -21.13
C LEU A 226 7.61 -5.97 -21.20
N GLU A 227 7.38 -5.10 -22.19
CA GLU A 227 6.16 -4.27 -22.33
C GLU A 227 4.83 -5.04 -22.19
N PRO A 228 4.64 -6.28 -22.68
CA PRO A 228 3.41 -7.03 -22.45
C PRO A 228 3.17 -7.44 -20.99
N TYR A 229 4.24 -7.58 -20.20
CA TYR A 229 4.19 -8.03 -18.80
C TYR A 229 4.01 -6.88 -17.81
N VAL A 230 4.00 -5.65 -18.31
CA VAL A 230 3.95 -4.42 -17.51
C VAL A 230 3.03 -3.43 -18.18
N GLN A 231 1.96 -3.06 -17.50
CA GLN A 231 1.08 -2.00 -17.97
C GLN A 231 1.33 -0.66 -17.25
N GLY A 232 2.38 -0.61 -16.41
CA GLY A 232 2.79 0.58 -15.67
C GLY A 232 3.55 1.61 -16.52
N TRP A 233 3.42 2.89 -16.15
CA TRP A 233 4.12 4.01 -16.78
C TRP A 233 5.54 4.24 -16.21
N LEU A 234 5.88 3.56 -15.11
CA LEU A 234 7.08 3.85 -14.33
C LEU A 234 8.31 3.16 -14.94
N LYS A 235 8.80 3.73 -16.04
CA LYS A 235 10.13 3.45 -16.57
C LYS A 235 11.15 4.21 -15.74
N VAL A 236 12.20 3.52 -15.27
CA VAL A 236 13.32 4.21 -14.64
C VAL A 236 14.14 4.93 -15.70
N ARG A 237 14.77 6.05 -15.33
CA ARG A 237 15.73 6.76 -16.19
C ARG A 237 16.81 5.77 -16.66
N GLY A 238 16.68 5.24 -17.88
CA GLY A 238 17.61 4.21 -18.38
C GLY A 238 17.04 3.05 -19.20
N LYS A 239 15.74 3.04 -19.56
CA LYS A 239 15.12 2.15 -20.59
C LYS A 239 14.57 0.78 -20.12
N THR A 240 14.22 0.57 -18.85
CA THR A 240 13.50 -0.66 -18.43
C THR A 240 12.44 -0.37 -17.35
N TYR A 241 11.63 -1.38 -17.03
CA TYR A 241 10.54 -1.27 -16.06
C TYR A 241 11.01 -1.55 -14.65
N TYR A 242 10.46 -0.82 -13.68
CA TYR A 242 10.90 -0.84 -12.28
C TYR A 242 10.91 -2.27 -11.69
N ALA A 243 9.84 -3.05 -11.90
CA ALA A 243 9.72 -4.45 -11.46
C ALA A 243 10.73 -5.45 -12.08
N PHE A 244 11.49 -5.04 -13.11
CA PHE A 244 12.44 -5.90 -13.84
C PHE A 244 13.87 -5.34 -13.83
N MET A 245 14.14 -4.36 -12.96
CA MET A 245 15.50 -3.86 -12.78
C MET A 245 16.31 -4.76 -11.84
N PRO A 246 17.63 -4.89 -12.06
CA PRO A 246 18.51 -5.53 -11.09
C PRO A 246 18.39 -4.88 -9.70
N GLY A 247 18.21 -5.69 -8.67
CA GLY A 247 18.03 -5.23 -7.28
C GLY A 247 16.57 -5.06 -6.86
N ASN A 248 15.63 -5.09 -7.80
CA ASN A 248 14.20 -5.22 -7.53
C ASN A 248 13.77 -6.66 -7.82
N GLY A 249 12.67 -7.11 -7.21
CA GLY A 249 12.18 -8.48 -7.34
C GLY A 249 10.72 -8.62 -7.74
N VAL A 250 10.23 -9.83 -7.53
CA VAL A 250 8.86 -10.26 -7.84
C VAL A 250 7.80 -9.53 -7.01
N GLU A 251 8.17 -9.01 -5.85
CA GLU A 251 7.33 -8.15 -5.01
C GLU A 251 6.91 -6.87 -5.74
N GLU A 252 7.83 -6.24 -6.47
CA GLU A 252 7.53 -5.05 -7.28
C GLU A 252 6.66 -5.40 -8.49
N TYR A 253 6.88 -6.58 -9.08
CA TYR A 253 6.02 -7.10 -10.15
C TYR A 253 4.59 -7.35 -9.67
N ALA A 254 4.44 -7.92 -8.47
CA ALA A 254 3.15 -8.17 -7.85
C ALA A 254 2.41 -6.87 -7.48
N ALA A 255 3.12 -5.87 -6.96
CA ALA A 255 2.56 -4.56 -6.65
C ALA A 255 2.12 -3.81 -7.93
N ASP A 256 2.89 -3.86 -9.01
CA ASP A 256 2.50 -3.33 -10.32
C ASP A 256 1.30 -4.08 -10.92
N LEU A 257 1.24 -5.41 -10.75
CA LEU A 257 0.10 -6.22 -11.16
C LEU A 257 -1.17 -5.83 -10.39
N ALA A 258 -1.07 -5.59 -9.08
CA ALA A 258 -2.16 -5.10 -8.25
C ALA A 258 -2.68 -3.74 -8.76
N GLN A 259 -1.79 -2.80 -9.08
CA GLN A 259 -2.18 -1.52 -9.67
C GLN A 259 -2.92 -1.70 -11.00
N ASN A 260 -2.46 -2.62 -11.85
CA ASN A 260 -3.13 -2.91 -13.13
C ASN A 260 -4.53 -3.46 -12.90
N TYR A 261 -4.70 -4.35 -11.91
CA TYR A 261 -6.00 -4.81 -11.45
C TYR A 261 -6.91 -3.64 -11.09
N LEU A 262 -6.51 -2.80 -10.13
CA LEU A 262 -7.32 -1.65 -9.71
C LEU A 262 -7.74 -0.78 -10.91
N ARG A 263 -6.79 -0.43 -11.78
CA ARG A 263 -7.04 0.44 -12.93
C ARG A 263 -8.06 -0.16 -13.90
N GLU A 264 -7.92 -1.44 -14.23
CA GLU A 264 -8.82 -2.12 -15.16
C GLU A 264 -10.22 -2.28 -14.56
N GLN A 265 -10.32 -2.66 -13.29
CA GLN A 265 -11.62 -2.76 -12.60
C GLN A 265 -12.32 -1.39 -12.53
N LEU A 266 -11.60 -0.32 -12.19
CA LEU A 266 -12.15 1.03 -12.15
C LEU A 266 -12.64 1.49 -13.53
N THR A 267 -11.96 1.09 -14.61
CA THR A 267 -12.38 1.39 -15.97
C THR A 267 -13.75 0.77 -16.26
N ILE A 268 -13.93 -0.52 -15.93
CA ILE A 268 -15.23 -1.20 -16.05
C ILE A 268 -16.31 -0.54 -15.19
N LEU A 269 -16.00 -0.17 -13.94
CA LEU A 269 -16.94 0.48 -13.03
C LEU A 269 -17.39 1.87 -13.53
N THR A 270 -16.59 2.54 -14.36
CA THR A 270 -17.01 3.79 -15.04
C THR A 270 -17.81 3.57 -16.33
N GLY A 271 -18.18 2.33 -16.65
CA GLY A 271 -18.91 1.96 -17.86
C GLY A 271 -18.05 1.96 -19.13
N GLN A 272 -16.72 2.05 -18.98
CA GLN A 272 -15.77 2.03 -20.09
C GLN A 272 -15.25 0.61 -20.33
N THR A 273 -14.73 0.36 -21.54
CA THR A 273 -14.09 -0.92 -21.89
C THR A 273 -12.57 -0.82 -21.76
N VAL A 274 -11.95 -1.87 -21.24
CA VAL A 274 -10.49 -2.02 -21.25
C VAL A 274 -10.08 -2.57 -22.62
N LYS A 275 -9.44 -1.75 -23.45
CA LYS A 275 -9.09 -2.10 -24.83
C LYS A 275 -8.10 -3.27 -24.94
N HIS A 276 -7.13 -3.32 -24.03
CA HIS A 276 -6.10 -4.35 -24.00
C HIS A 276 -5.97 -4.86 -22.56
N PRO A 277 -6.88 -5.73 -22.11
CA PRO A 277 -6.83 -6.23 -20.75
C PRO A 277 -5.55 -7.01 -20.51
N PHE A 278 -4.89 -6.79 -19.38
CA PHE A 278 -3.61 -7.39 -19.05
C PHE A 278 -3.63 -8.92 -19.19
N LYS A 279 -4.67 -9.56 -18.64
CA LYS A 279 -4.85 -11.01 -18.66
C LYS A 279 -5.00 -11.62 -20.06
N CYS A 280 -5.25 -10.79 -21.09
CA CYS A 280 -5.39 -11.21 -22.49
C CYS A 280 -4.10 -11.04 -23.29
N GLY A 281 -2.99 -10.70 -22.63
CA GLY A 281 -1.65 -10.74 -23.20
C GLY A 281 -1.06 -12.16 -23.24
N PRO A 282 0.27 -12.30 -23.09
CA PRO A 282 0.94 -13.60 -23.04
C PRO A 282 0.36 -14.53 -21.95
N PRO A 283 0.53 -15.86 -22.07
CA PRO A 283 -0.02 -16.83 -21.11
C PRO A 283 0.39 -16.60 -19.65
N GLU A 284 1.58 -16.04 -19.42
CA GLU A 284 2.05 -15.66 -18.09
C GLU A 284 1.13 -14.63 -17.42
N ASN A 285 0.60 -13.67 -18.19
CA ASN A 285 -0.29 -12.63 -17.67
C ASN A 285 -1.60 -13.21 -17.14
N ALA A 286 -2.21 -14.13 -17.89
CA ALA A 286 -3.46 -14.79 -17.46
C ALA A 286 -3.26 -15.57 -16.16
N LYS A 287 -2.12 -16.27 -16.04
CA LYS A 287 -1.75 -17.01 -14.82
C LYS A 287 -1.53 -16.07 -13.64
N ALA A 288 -0.69 -15.05 -13.81
CA ALA A 288 -0.38 -14.08 -12.76
C ALA A 288 -1.64 -13.33 -12.30
N TRP A 289 -2.48 -12.91 -13.25
CA TRP A 289 -3.75 -12.24 -12.98
C TRP A 289 -4.71 -13.10 -12.17
N LYS A 290 -4.88 -14.38 -12.55
CA LYS A 290 -5.73 -15.29 -11.79
C LYS A 290 -5.23 -15.43 -10.34
N LEU A 291 -3.92 -15.60 -10.16
CA LEU A 291 -3.32 -15.78 -8.84
C LEU A 291 -3.59 -14.58 -7.92
N ILE A 292 -3.36 -13.34 -8.40
CA ILE A 292 -3.57 -12.16 -7.57
C ILE A 292 -5.06 -11.89 -7.28
N VAL A 293 -5.93 -12.17 -8.26
CA VAL A 293 -7.39 -12.01 -8.12
C VAL A 293 -7.94 -12.97 -7.07
N ASP A 294 -7.53 -14.23 -7.13
CA ASP A 294 -7.97 -15.26 -6.19
C ASP A 294 -7.46 -14.98 -4.78
N GLU A 295 -6.20 -14.56 -4.63
CA GLU A 295 -5.58 -14.30 -3.32
C GLU A 295 -6.13 -13.04 -2.66
N PHE A 296 -6.09 -11.90 -3.36
CA PHE A 296 -6.27 -10.59 -2.73
C PHE A 296 -7.61 -9.94 -3.02
N PHE A 297 -8.25 -10.26 -4.14
CA PHE A 297 -9.42 -9.53 -4.63
C PHE A 297 -10.70 -10.38 -4.62
N ALA A 298 -10.78 -11.32 -3.67
CA ALA A 298 -11.94 -12.17 -3.42
C ALA A 298 -12.39 -13.03 -4.62
N GLY A 299 -11.55 -13.21 -5.64
CA GLY A 299 -11.90 -13.89 -6.88
C GLY A 299 -12.70 -13.05 -7.88
N ILE A 300 -12.88 -11.74 -7.63
CA ILE A 300 -13.67 -10.86 -8.49
C ILE A 300 -12.81 -10.30 -9.60
N ASP A 301 -13.21 -10.56 -10.85
CA ASP A 301 -12.67 -9.92 -12.03
C ASP A 301 -13.79 -9.52 -12.98
N ARG A 302 -14.03 -8.21 -13.11
CA ARG A 302 -15.08 -7.66 -13.97
C ARG A 302 -14.66 -7.53 -15.43
N ILE A 303 -13.40 -7.84 -15.74
CA ILE A 303 -12.93 -7.83 -17.12
C ILE A 303 -13.53 -9.03 -17.85
N PRO A 304 -14.14 -8.85 -19.03
CA PRO A 304 -14.66 -9.95 -19.83
C PRO A 304 -13.62 -11.04 -20.10
N ALA A 305 -14.09 -12.24 -20.45
CA ALA A 305 -13.21 -13.29 -20.94
C ALA A 305 -12.44 -12.81 -22.17
N CYS A 306 -11.19 -13.23 -22.29
CA CYS A 306 -10.40 -12.95 -23.48
C CYS A 306 -11.04 -13.65 -24.68
N ALA A 307 -11.14 -12.94 -25.81
CA ALA A 307 -11.48 -13.63 -27.06
C ALA A 307 -10.43 -14.72 -27.29
N ASN A 308 -10.87 -15.92 -27.67
CA ASN A 308 -9.95 -16.97 -28.08
C ASN A 308 -9.09 -16.41 -29.21
N ASN A 309 -7.79 -16.23 -28.95
CA ASN A 309 -6.81 -16.01 -30.01
C ASN A 309 -6.55 -17.33 -30.73
#